data_AF-A0A529ZQ02-F1
#
_entry.id   AF-A0A529ZQ02-F1
#
_cell.length_a   1.000
_cell.length_b   1.000
_cell.length_c   1.000
_cell.angle_alpha   90.00
_cell.angle_beta   90.00
_cell.angle_gamma   90.00
#
_symmetry.space_group_name_H-M   'P 1'
#
loop_
_entity.id
_entity.type
_entity.pdbx_description
1 polymer ?
#
loop_
_entity_poly.entity_id
_entity_poly.type
_entity_poly.pdbx_seq_one_letter_code
_entity_poly.pdbx_strand_id
1 'polypeptide(L)' 'HDPHSSIVALDQTKVMDGNFVSVLSWYDNEWGFSNRMGDTAVAFGKTIA' A
#
# COMPACT_ATOMS: atom_id res chain seq x y z
N HIS A 1 10.10 9.47 5.36
CA HIS A 1 9.48 8.17 5.63
C HIS A 1 7.98 8.32 5.62
N ASP A 2 7.30 7.51 4.80
CA ASP A 2 5.85 7.55 4.63
C ASP A 2 5.23 6.23 5.13
N PRO A 3 4.29 6.24 6.10
CA PRO A 3 3.74 5.04 6.72
C PRO A 3 2.66 4.35 5.86
N HIS A 4 2.26 4.93 4.73
CA HIS A 4 1.28 4.32 3.85
C HIS A 4 1.89 3.13 3.11
N SER A 5 1.08 2.08 2.96
CA SER A 5 1.49 0.84 2.29
C SER A 5 1.39 0.94 0.76
N SER A 6 0.76 1.99 0.25
CA SER A 6 0.60 2.28 -1.16
C SER A 6 0.18 3.73 -1.32
N ILE A 7 0.84 4.46 -2.23
CA ILE A 7 0.56 5.84 -2.60
C ILE A 7 0.43 5.86 -4.11
N VAL A 8 -0.78 6.11 -4.61
CA VAL A 8 -1.04 6.11 -6.06
C VAL A 8 -0.39 7.31 -6.72
N ALA A 9 0.43 7.05 -7.75
CA ALA A 9 1.01 8.07 -8.61
C ALA A 9 0.02 8.40 -9.74
N LEU A 10 -0.86 9.37 -9.49
CA LEU A 10 -1.95 9.74 -10.40
C LEU A 10 -1.44 10.20 -11.77
N ASP A 11 -0.29 10.86 -11.81
CA ASP A 11 0.39 11.32 -13.03
C ASP A 11 0.86 10.18 -13.94
N GLN A 12 1.07 8.99 -13.36
CA GLN A 12 1.47 7.77 -14.09
C GLN A 12 0.29 6.91 -14.52
N THR A 13 -0.94 7.32 -14.23
CA THR A 13 -2.14 6.57 -14.60
C THR A 13 -2.44 6.77 -16.09
N LYS A 14 -2.62 5.66 -16.83
CA LYS A 14 -2.90 5.69 -18.28
C LYS A 14 -4.10 4.82 -18.63
N VAL A 15 -5.02 5.37 -19.42
CA VAL A 15 -6.15 4.64 -20.01
C VAL A 15 -5.82 4.33 -21.48
N MET A 16 -5.99 3.07 -21.87
CA MET A 16 -5.77 2.52 -23.21
C MET A 16 -7.09 1.89 -23.70
N ASP A 17 -7.36 1.98 -25.00
CA ASP A 17 -8.51 1.33 -25.68
C ASP A 17 -9.87 1.57 -25.00
N GLY A 18 -10.04 2.72 -24.34
CA GLY A 18 -11.29 3.16 -23.73
C GLY A 18 -11.67 2.50 -22.40
N ASN A 19 -11.10 1.34 -22.06
CA ASN A 19 -11.46 0.61 -20.84
C ASN A 19 -10.30 -0.10 -20.11
N PHE A 20 -9.07 -0.07 -20.64
CA PHE A 20 -7.92 -0.72 -20.01
C PHE A 20 -7.04 0.31 -19.29
N VAL A 21 -6.73 0.11 -18.01
CA VAL A 21 -6.04 1.12 -17.19
C VAL A 21 -4.78 0.56 -16.57
N SER A 22 -3.65 1.25 -16.79
CA SER A 22 -2.41 1.03 -16.05
C SER A 22 -2.30 2.03 -14.91
N VAL A 23 -2.06 1.53 -13.70
CA VAL A 23 -1.94 2.32 -12.46
C VAL A 23 -0.60 1.98 -11.81
N LEU A 24 0.07 3.01 -11.28
CA LEU A 24 1.30 2.85 -10.52
C LEU A 24 1.09 3.35 -9.09
N SER A 25 1.61 2.61 -8.12
CA SER A 25 1.67 3.06 -6.73
C SER A 25 3.06 2.82 -6.13
N TRP A 26 3.55 3.81 -5.40
CA TRP A 26 4.78 3.71 -4.63
C TRP A 26 4.49 3.24 -3.20
N TYR A 27 5.46 2.58 -2.58
CA TYR A 27 5.46 2.35 -1.15
C TYR A 27 6.89 2.35 -0.62
N ASP A 28 7.04 2.80 0.61
CA ASP A 28 8.30 2.73 1.35
C ASP A 28 8.46 1.29 1.86
N ASN A 29 9.43 0.55 1.28
CA ASN A 29 9.60 -0.88 1.53
C ASN A 29 10.09 -1.19 2.94
N GLU A 30 10.75 -0.25 3.62
CA GLU A 30 11.24 -0.41 4.98
C GLU A 30 10.21 0.14 5.96
N TRP A 31 9.82 1.41 5.79
CA TRP A 31 8.96 2.08 6.75
C TRP A 31 7.49 1.69 6.61
N GLY A 32 6.94 1.71 5.40
CA GLY A 32 5.55 1.36 5.15
C GLY A 32 5.25 -0.10 5.50
N PHE A 33 6.20 -1.00 5.22
CA PHE A 33 6.11 -2.41 5.62
C PHE A 33 6.18 -2.58 7.14
N SER A 34 7.16 -1.96 7.80
CA SER A 34 7.36 -2.10 9.25
C SER A 34 6.14 -1.62 10.05
N ASN A 35 5.51 -0.52 9.63
CA ASN A 35 4.27 -0.03 10.24
C ASN A 35 3.13 -1.06 10.11
N ARG A 36 2.95 -1.67 8.93
CA ARG A 36 1.93 -2.72 8.75
C ARG A 36 2.21 -4.00 9.52
N MET A 37 3.47 -4.35 9.71
CA MET A 37 3.83 -5.50 10.53
C MET A 37 3.39 -5.29 11.99
N GLY A 38 3.58 -4.08 12.54
CA GLY A 38 3.10 -3.72 13.87
C GLY A 38 1.57 -3.80 13.99
N ASP A 39 0.85 -3.22 13.05
CA ASP A 39 -0.63 -3.29 13.00
C ASP A 39 -1.11 -4.75 12.93
N THR A 40 -0.45 -5.56 12.11
CA THR A 40 -0.75 -6.98 11.93
C THR A 40 -0.53 -7.74 13.23
N ALA A 41 0.58 -7.53 13.93
CA ALA A 41 0.84 -8.17 15.22
C ALA A 41 -0.23 -7.84 16.27
N VAL A 42 -0.69 -6.57 16.33
CA VAL A 42 -1.78 -6.16 17.22
C VAL A 42 -3.10 -6.83 16.83
N ALA A 43 -3.40 -6.92 15.53
CA ALA A 43 -4.59 -7.61 15.05
C ALA A 43 -4.58 -9.10 15.41
N PHE A 44 -3.44 -9.78 15.21
CA PHE A 44 -3.27 -11.18 15.64
C PHE A 44 -3.39 -11.33 17.16
N GLY A 45 -2.82 -10.43 17.95
CA GLY A 45 -2.93 -10.48 19.41
C GLY A 45 -4.38 -10.50 19.91
N LYS A 46 -5.31 -9.84 19.20
CA LYS A 46 -6.74 -9.84 19.52
C LYS A 46 -7.45 -11.16 19.25
N THR A 47 -6.87 -12.08 18.47
CA THR A 47 -7.52 -13.36 18.13
C THR A 47 -7.14 -14.50 19.07
N ILE A 48 -6.13 -14.30 19.93
CA ILE A 48 -5.58 -15.30 20.85
C ILE A 48 -5.79 -14.92 22.33
N ALA A 49 -6.47 -13.81 22.60
CA ALA A 49 -6.87 -13.35 23.94
C ALA A 49 -8.38 -13.55 24.15
#